data_AF-A0A2G4IEU4-F1
#
_entry.id   AF-A0A2G4IEU4-F1
#
_cell.length_a   1.000
_cell.length_b   1.000
_cell.length_c   1.000
_cell.angle_alpha   90.00
_cell.angle_beta   90.00
_cell.angle_gamma   90.00
#
_symmetry.space_group_name_H-M   'P 1'
#
loop_
_entity.id
_entity.type
_entity.pdbx_description
1 polymer ?
#
loop_
_entity_poly.entity_id
_entity_poly.type
_entity_poly.pdbx_seq_one_letter_code
_entity_poly.pdbx_strand_id
1 'polypeptide(L)'
;MQLDVHVRWLTAALVVSAVGAVLQAQAPAAAPQELAPKVGDVAPDFTLPASTKEGKLAQPLRLSNLKGQVVVLAFFPKARTRG
;
A
#
# COMPACT_ATOMS: atom_id res chain seq x y z
N MET A 1 -6.70 33.36 -47.30
CA MET A 1 -7.94 32.69 -46.87
C MET A 1 -7.80 31.17 -46.70
N GLN A 2 -6.99 30.44 -47.48
CA GLN A 2 -6.85 28.96 -47.35
C GLN A 2 -6.08 28.51 -46.09
N LEU A 3 -5.14 29.32 -45.60
CA LEU A 3 -4.28 29.02 -44.44
C LEU A 3 -5.03 29.11 -43.10
N ASP A 4 -5.98 30.03 -42.96
CA ASP A 4 -6.76 30.24 -41.73
C ASP A 4 -7.66 29.04 -41.38
N VAL A 5 -8.16 28.34 -42.39
CA VAL A 5 -9.04 27.19 -42.21
C VAL A 5 -8.28 26.02 -41.61
N HIS A 6 -7.07 25.72 -42.12
CA HIS A 6 -6.24 24.62 -41.63
C HIS A 6 -5.76 24.85 -40.19
N VAL A 7 -5.40 26.09 -39.85
CA VAL A 7 -5.03 26.47 -38.47
C VAL A 7 -6.19 26.27 -37.51
N ARG A 8 -7.42 26.60 -37.91
CA ARG A 8 -8.63 26.40 -37.10
C ARG A 8 -9.00 24.93 -36.90
N TRP A 9 -8.76 24.09 -37.91
CA TRP A 9 -8.96 22.64 -37.78
C TRP A 9 -7.88 21.98 -36.91
N LEU A 10 -6.63 22.43 -37.01
CA LEU A 10 -5.53 21.95 -36.17
C LEU A 10 -5.72 22.34 -34.70
N THR A 11 -6.17 23.55 -34.41
CA THR A 11 -6.48 23.96 -33.03
C THR A 11 -7.68 23.22 -32.46
N ALA A 12 -8.74 22.98 -33.25
CA ALA A 12 -9.87 22.17 -32.81
C ALA A 12 -9.47 20.72 -32.49
N ALA A 13 -8.62 20.11 -33.32
CA ALA A 13 -8.11 18.76 -33.09
C ALA A 13 -7.20 18.66 -31.84
N LEU A 14 -6.41 19.69 -31.58
CA LEU A 14 -5.55 19.77 -30.40
C LEU A 14 -6.38 19.89 -29.11
N VAL A 15 -7.45 20.70 -29.13
CA VAL A 15 -8.34 20.86 -27.97
C VAL A 15 -9.08 19.56 -27.65
N VAL A 16 -9.66 18.88 -28.65
CA VAL A 16 -10.37 17.60 -28.46
C VAL A 16 -9.45 16.51 -27.88
N SER A 17 -8.19 16.45 -28.35
CA SER A 17 -7.20 15.50 -27.83
C SER A 17 -6.83 15.77 -26.37
N ALA A 18 -6.80 17.05 -25.96
CA ALA A 18 -6.51 17.43 -24.58
C ALA A 18 -7.66 17.06 -23.62
N VAL A 19 -8.93 17.16 -24.03
CA VAL A 19 -10.06 16.79 -23.16
C VAL A 19 -10.15 15.28 -22.95
N GLY A 20 -9.84 14.48 -23.96
CA GLY A 20 -9.83 13.02 -23.85
C GLY A 20 -8.82 12.48 -22.84
N ALA A 21 -7.65 13.13 -22.72
CA ALA A 21 -6.61 12.73 -21.77
C ALA A 21 -6.98 13.01 -20.30
N VAL A 22 -7.78 14.03 -20.02
CA VAL A 22 -8.21 14.38 -18.65
C VAL A 22 -9.26 13.40 -18.12
N LEU A 23 -10.12 12.86 -19.00
CA LEU A 23 -11.17 11.89 -18.62
C LEU A 23 -10.61 10.52 -18.23
N GLN A 24 -9.46 10.09 -18.76
CA GLN A 24 -8.87 8.80 -18.43
C GLN A 24 -8.11 8.78 -17.08
N ALA A 25 -7.80 9.94 -16.51
CA ALA A 25 -7.09 10.04 -15.23
C ALA A 25 -7.99 9.81 -13.99
N GLN A 26 -9.30 9.64 -14.17
CA GLN A 26 -10.26 9.40 -13.09
C GLN A 26 -10.62 7.93 -12.93
N ALA A 27 -9.65 7.02 -13.09
CA ALA A 27 -9.84 5.64 -12.65
C ALA A 27 -10.03 5.63 -11.11
N PRO A 28 -11.12 5.06 -10.58
CA PRO A 28 -11.28 4.92 -9.14
C PRO A 28 -10.10 4.13 -8.60
N ALA A 29 -9.40 4.68 -7.59
CA ALA A 29 -8.39 3.92 -6.86
C ALA A 29 -9.06 2.68 -6.27
N ALA A 30 -8.50 1.50 -6.57
CA ALA A 30 -8.98 0.25 -6.00
C ALA A 30 -9.01 0.38 -4.47
N ALA A 31 -10.17 0.14 -3.87
CA ALA A 31 -10.31 0.16 -2.42
C ALA A 31 -9.34 -0.87 -1.80
N PRO A 32 -8.65 -0.54 -0.69
CA PRO A 32 -7.77 -1.48 -0.01
C PRO A 32 -8.55 -2.76 0.32
N GLN A 33 -8.05 -3.90 -0.14
CA GLN A 33 -8.62 -5.19 0.26
C GLN A 33 -8.47 -5.33 1.77
N GLU A 34 -9.57 -5.63 2.45
CA GLU A 34 -9.64 -5.76 3.90
C GLU A 34 -8.92 -7.04 4.35
N LEU A 35 -7.60 -6.96 4.47
CA LEU A 35 -6.68 -8.05 4.87
C LEU A 35 -6.56 -8.19 6.39
N ALA A 36 -7.48 -7.60 7.16
CA ALA A 36 -7.41 -7.60 8.62
C ALA A 36 -7.74 -8.99 9.19
N PRO A 37 -6.99 -9.48 10.19
CA PRO A 37 -7.32 -10.70 10.91
C PRO A 37 -8.72 -10.59 11.55
N LYS A 38 -9.51 -11.67 11.46
CA LYS A 38 -10.86 -11.74 12.04
C LYS A 38 -10.86 -12.55 13.33
N VAL A 39 -11.77 -12.21 14.24
CA VAL A 39 -11.94 -12.96 15.49
C VAL A 39 -12.47 -14.35 15.19
N GLY A 40 -11.90 -15.37 15.84
CA GLY A 40 -12.26 -16.77 15.65
C GLY A 40 -11.44 -17.49 14.57
N ASP A 41 -10.82 -16.74 13.65
CA ASP A 41 -9.90 -17.31 12.68
C ASP A 41 -8.56 -17.66 13.35
N VAL A 42 -7.86 -18.63 12.75
CA VAL A 42 -6.49 -18.95 13.16
C VAL A 42 -5.62 -17.72 12.90
N ALA A 43 -4.90 -17.26 13.93
CA ALA A 43 -3.97 -16.15 13.82
C ALA A 43 -2.93 -16.41 12.70
N PRO A 44 -2.70 -15.46 11.77
CA PRO A 44 -1.71 -15.61 10.72
C PRO A 44 -0.31 -15.83 11.31
N ASP A 45 0.36 -16.88 10.86
CA ASP A 45 1.71 -17.20 11.33
C ASP A 45 2.74 -16.26 10.69
N PHE A 46 3.69 -15.80 11.48
CA PHE A 46 4.78 -14.96 11.02
C PHE A 46 6.05 -15.24 11.83
N THR A 47 7.18 -14.87 11.24
CA THR A 47 8.50 -14.99 11.85
C THR A 47 9.19 -13.64 11.82
N LEU A 48 9.69 -13.17 12.97
CA LEU A 48 10.36 -11.88 13.09
C LEU A 48 11.64 -12.01 13.92
N PRO A 49 12.67 -11.17 13.65
CA PRO A 49 13.75 -10.99 14.61
C PRO A 49 13.16 -10.43 15.92
N ALA A 50 13.64 -10.93 17.04
CA ALA A 50 13.15 -10.54 18.36
C ALA A 50 14.32 -10.18 19.28
N SER A 51 14.03 -9.38 20.29
CA SER A 51 14.98 -8.96 21.32
C SER A 51 14.31 -9.04 22.69
N THR A 52 15.11 -9.34 23.69
CA THR A 52 14.74 -9.30 25.11
C THR A 52 15.61 -8.25 25.81
N LYS A 53 15.49 -8.16 27.14
CA LYS A 53 16.36 -7.29 27.95
C LYS A 53 17.84 -7.69 27.85
N GLU A 54 18.14 -8.95 27.49
CA GLU A 54 19.49 -9.47 27.29
C GLU A 54 20.08 -9.17 25.89
N GLY A 55 19.28 -8.64 24.96
CA GLY A 55 19.71 -8.31 23.61
C GLY A 55 18.92 -9.03 22.51
N LYS A 56 19.48 -9.10 21.30
CA LYS A 56 18.84 -9.77 20.16
C LYS A 56 18.89 -11.29 20.35
N LEU A 57 17.79 -11.97 20.06
CA LEU A 57 17.76 -13.43 20.05
C LEU A 57 18.57 -13.97 18.87
N ALA A 58 19.28 -15.08 19.11
CA ALA A 58 20.05 -15.77 18.06
C ALA A 58 19.14 -16.37 16.98
N GLN A 59 17.95 -16.83 17.37
CA GLN A 59 16.95 -17.37 16.47
C GLN A 59 15.75 -16.42 16.38
N PRO A 60 15.17 -16.24 15.18
CA PRO A 60 13.92 -15.51 15.00
C PRO A 60 12.78 -16.13 15.81
N LEU A 61 11.85 -15.30 16.27
CA LEU A 61 10.63 -15.76 16.95
C LEU A 61 9.53 -16.01 15.91
N ARG A 62 8.93 -17.20 15.97
CA ARG A 62 7.77 -17.59 15.15
C ARG A 62 6.53 -17.67 16.01
N LEU A 63 5.41 -17.10 15.56
CA LEU A 63 4.17 -17.04 16.34
C LEU A 63 3.67 -18.42 16.76
N SER A 64 3.71 -19.40 15.86
CA SER A 64 3.28 -20.78 16.14
C SER A 64 4.08 -21.49 17.24
N ASN A 65 5.29 -21.02 17.59
CA ASN A 65 6.06 -21.56 18.72
C ASN A 65 5.44 -21.19 20.08
N LEU A 66 4.55 -20.19 20.13
CA LEU A 66 3.87 -19.72 21.34
C LEU A 66 2.48 -20.36 21.54
N LYS A 67 2.13 -21.40 20.77
CA LYS A 67 0.86 -22.13 20.97
C LYS A 67 0.74 -22.63 22.41
N GLY A 68 -0.48 -22.55 22.95
CA GLY A 68 -0.77 -22.90 24.34
C GLY A 68 -0.57 -21.73 25.33
N GLN A 69 -0.09 -20.58 24.87
CA GLN A 69 0.01 -19.35 25.67
C GLN A 69 -1.00 -18.31 25.18
N VAL A 70 -1.42 -17.42 26.08
CA VAL A 70 -2.15 -16.20 25.70
C VAL A 70 -1.12 -15.18 25.22
N VAL A 71 -1.22 -14.78 23.95
CA VAL A 71 -0.27 -13.86 23.31
C VAL A 71 -0.98 -12.56 22.96
N VAL A 72 -0.41 -11.43 23.39
CA VAL A 72 -0.88 -10.09 23.04
C VAL A 72 0.09 -9.49 22.01
N LEU A 73 -0.45 -9.05 20.87
CA LEU A 73 0.30 -8.41 19.80
C LEU A 73 -0.02 -6.92 19.76
N ALA A 74 1.03 -6.10 19.89
CA ALA A 74 0.92 -4.65 19.79
C ALA A 74 1.92 -4.13 18.76
N PHE A 75 1.42 -3.41 17.76
CA PHE A 75 2.23 -2.82 16.70
C PHE A 75 2.45 -1.34 16.99
N PHE A 76 3.70 -0.90 16.87
CA PHE A 76 4.09 0.50 17.04
C PHE A 76 4.73 0.98 15.74
N PRO A 77 4.42 2.20 15.26
CA PRO A 77 5.18 2.81 14.18
C PRO A 77 6.67 2.83 14.51
N LYS A 78 7.52 2.64 13.50
CA LYS A 78 8.96 2.73 13.70
C LYS A 78 9.32 4.13 14.23
N ALA A 79 9.93 4.16 15.41
CA ALA A 79 10.49 5.40 15.94
C ALA A 79 11.55 5.94 14.96
N ARG A 80 11.46 7.22 14.59
CA ARG A 80 12.52 7.91 13.84
C ARG A 80 13.68 8.24 14.77
N THR A 81 14.32 7.22 15.32
CA THR A 81 15.59 7.38 16.02
C THR A 81 16.70 7.17 14.99
N ARG A 82 17.71 8.05 14.98
CA ARG A 82 19.00 7.70 14.38
C ARG A 82 19.60 6.62 15.28
N GLY A 83 19.46 5.36 14.87
CA GLY A 83 20.26 4.25 15.37
C GLY A 83 21.51 4.15 14.50
#